data_AF-A0A2X2JQL5-F1
#
_entry.id   AF-A0A2X2JQL5-F1
#
_cell.length_a   1.000
_cell.length_b   1.000
_cell.length_c   1.000
_cell.angle_alpha   90.00
_cell.angle_beta   90.00
_cell.angle_gamma   90.00
#
_symmetry.space_group_name_H-M   'P 1'
#
loop_
_entity.id
_entity.type
_entity.pdbx_description
1 polymer ?
#
loop_
_entity_poly.entity_id
_entity_poly.type
_entity_poly.pdbx_seq_one_letter_code
_entity_poly.pdbx_strand_id
1 'polypeptide(L)'
;MREKLLQRGELHGGYHVEMETIHRRNAKRLREIIAEIGYPTISKVGEAASNSAWLIVQHAIGEPQFMQDCYQLLLDNIMDINLANLAYLHDRIQVFKSKPQRYGTQLSSCGSIYPMEDKNAINSLRSTMNLLPLNPKEMNKIEDVKRIPFLDQENDTYNEWRKKLAG
;
A
#
# COMPACT_ATOMS: atom_id res chain seq x y z
N MET A 1 7.45 10.80 -13.65
CA MET A 1 6.29 11.71 -13.43
C MET A 1 6.28 12.27 -12.03
N ARG A 2 6.14 11.44 -10.97
CA ARG A 2 6.17 11.90 -9.58
C ARG A 2 7.38 12.78 -9.24
N GLU A 3 8.58 12.39 -9.65
CA GLU A 3 9.79 13.21 -9.46
C GLU A 3 9.73 14.56 -10.18
N LYS A 4 9.12 14.61 -11.36
CA LYS A 4 8.91 15.87 -12.11
C LYS A 4 7.90 16.77 -11.39
N LEU A 5 6.82 16.21 -10.86
CA LEU A 5 5.84 16.94 -10.04
C LEU A 5 6.45 17.42 -8.71
N LEU A 6 7.32 16.61 -8.10
CA LEU A 6 8.07 17.00 -6.90
C LEU A 6 9.01 18.18 -7.20
N GLN A 7 9.76 18.11 -8.29
CA GLN A 7 10.68 19.17 -8.73
C GLN A 7 9.96 20.48 -9.08
N ARG A 8 8.72 20.40 -9.54
CA ARG A 8 7.89 21.57 -9.85
C ARG A 8 7.19 22.15 -8.63
N GLY A 9 7.24 21.46 -7.48
CA GLY A 9 6.34 21.78 -6.37
C GLY A 9 4.92 21.73 -6.88
N GLU A 10 4.44 20.57 -7.31
CA GLU A 10 3.04 20.34 -7.71
C GLU A 10 2.45 19.19 -6.89
N LEU A 11 3.23 18.58 -5.99
CA LEU A 11 2.76 17.58 -5.02
C LEU A 11 2.25 18.26 -3.74
N HIS A 12 1.16 19.02 -3.87
CA HIS A 12 0.43 19.59 -2.73
C HIS A 12 -1.07 19.58 -3.01
N GLY A 13 -1.87 19.42 -1.95
CA GLY A 13 -3.33 19.37 -2.05
C GLY A 13 -3.88 18.01 -2.47
N GLY A 14 -3.85 17.04 -1.55
CA GLY A 14 -4.45 15.72 -1.76
C GLY A 14 -3.73 14.89 -2.84
N TYR A 15 -4.50 14.04 -3.53
CA TYR A 15 -3.96 13.18 -4.56
C TYR A 15 -3.97 13.88 -5.92
N HIS A 16 -2.79 14.10 -6.51
CA HIS A 16 -2.65 14.88 -7.73
C HIS A 16 -3.43 14.28 -8.91
N VAL A 17 -4.26 15.11 -9.56
CA VAL A 17 -5.22 14.68 -10.60
C VAL A 17 -4.58 13.92 -11.75
N GLU A 18 -3.41 14.36 -12.25
CA GLU A 18 -2.71 13.64 -13.33
C GLU A 18 -2.23 12.25 -12.89
N MET A 19 -1.76 12.13 -11.64
CA MET A 19 -1.35 10.84 -11.10
C MET A 19 -2.56 9.93 -10.90
N GLU A 20 -3.66 10.47 -10.37
CA GLU A 20 -4.90 9.74 -10.21
C GLU A 20 -5.43 9.22 -11.55
N THR A 21 -5.41 10.04 -12.59
CA THR A 21 -5.86 9.66 -13.94
C THR A 21 -5.05 8.49 -14.49
N ILE A 22 -3.72 8.53 -14.34
CA ILE A 22 -2.84 7.44 -14.80
C ILE A 22 -3.06 6.18 -13.96
N HIS A 23 -3.18 6.30 -12.64
CA HIS A 23 -3.37 5.13 -11.78
C HIS A 23 -4.73 4.47 -12.04
N ARG A 24 -5.80 5.25 -12.26
CA ARG A 24 -7.12 4.73 -12.66
C ARG A 24 -7.07 4.04 -14.03
N ARG A 25 -6.36 4.60 -15.01
CA ARG A 25 -6.17 3.96 -16.31
C ARG A 25 -5.41 2.63 -16.19
N ASN A 26 -4.36 2.60 -15.38
CA ASN A 26 -3.58 1.38 -15.13
C ASN A 26 -4.41 0.33 -14.40
N ALA A 27 -5.18 0.73 -13.37
CA ALA A 27 -6.07 -0.17 -12.63
C ALA A 27 -7.16 -0.75 -13.54
N LYS A 28 -7.76 0.07 -14.42
CA LYS A 28 -8.70 -0.40 -15.43
C LYS A 28 -8.06 -1.46 -16.34
N ARG A 29 -6.89 -1.18 -16.91
CA ARG A 29 -6.19 -2.15 -17.77
C ARG A 29 -5.84 -3.43 -17.02
N LEU A 30 -5.42 -3.33 -15.77
CA LEU A 30 -5.12 -4.50 -14.95
C LEU A 30 -6.37 -5.35 -14.67
N ARG A 31 -7.55 -4.74 -14.46
CA ARG A 31 -8.80 -5.51 -14.34
C ARG A 31 -9.13 -6.32 -15.59
N GLU A 32 -8.94 -5.74 -16.76
CA GLU A 32 -9.14 -6.45 -18.03
C GLU A 32 -8.23 -7.68 -18.12
N ILE A 33 -6.95 -7.52 -17.78
CA ILE A 33 -5.98 -8.63 -17.71
C ILE A 33 -6.42 -9.67 -16.67
N ILE A 34 -6.82 -9.22 -15.47
CA ILE A 34 -7.28 -10.12 -14.40
C ILE A 34 -8.51 -10.92 -14.84
N ALA A 35 -9.44 -10.31 -15.58
CA ALA A 35 -10.61 -10.99 -16.10
C ALA A 35 -10.27 -12.08 -17.13
N GLU A 36 -9.19 -11.88 -17.90
CA GLU A 36 -8.75 -12.84 -18.92
C GLU A 36 -7.93 -14.01 -18.34
N ILE A 37 -6.99 -13.73 -17.44
CA ILE A 37 -5.99 -14.72 -16.98
C ILE A 37 -5.98 -14.96 -15.47
N GLY A 38 -6.91 -14.36 -14.71
CA GLY A 38 -6.82 -14.25 -13.26
C GLY A 38 -5.70 -13.30 -12.83
N TYR A 39 -5.33 -13.29 -11.54
CA TYR A 39 -4.20 -12.46 -11.11
C TYR A 39 -2.92 -12.84 -11.90
N PRO A 40 -2.13 -11.87 -12.39
CA PRO A 40 -0.87 -12.13 -13.10
C PRO A 40 0.21 -12.66 -12.14
N THR A 41 0.13 -13.94 -11.80
CA THR A 41 1.08 -14.62 -10.90
C THR A 41 2.43 -14.87 -11.58
N ILE A 42 3.45 -15.24 -10.79
CA ILE A 42 4.83 -15.43 -11.30
C ILE A 42 4.86 -16.50 -12.39
N SER A 43 4.20 -17.65 -12.18
CA SER A 43 4.18 -18.73 -13.18
C SER A 43 3.51 -18.35 -14.51
N LYS A 44 2.57 -17.39 -14.50
CA LYS A 44 1.83 -16.97 -15.71
C LYS A 44 2.58 -15.96 -16.56
N VAL A 45 3.23 -14.99 -15.92
CA VAL A 45 3.76 -13.81 -16.62
C VAL A 45 5.23 -13.52 -16.30
N GLY A 46 5.85 -14.32 -15.43
CA GLY A 46 7.19 -14.06 -14.90
C GLY A 46 7.18 -13.05 -13.75
N GLU A 47 8.26 -13.07 -12.97
CA GLU A 47 8.39 -12.27 -11.74
C GLU A 47 8.28 -10.76 -12.00
N ALA A 48 8.95 -10.25 -13.04
CA ALA A 48 8.95 -8.83 -13.36
C ALA A 48 7.53 -8.30 -13.68
N ALA A 49 6.75 -9.06 -14.44
CA ALA A 49 5.39 -8.66 -14.80
C ALA A 49 4.42 -8.82 -13.61
N SER A 50 4.57 -9.87 -12.80
CA SER A 50 3.79 -10.05 -11.56
C SER A 50 4.03 -8.91 -10.57
N ASN A 51 5.29 -8.51 -10.37
CA ASN A 51 5.64 -7.34 -9.56
C ASN A 51 5.09 -6.03 -10.16
N SER A 52 5.09 -5.89 -11.49
CA SER A 52 4.51 -4.72 -12.16
C SER A 52 2.99 -4.63 -11.96
N ALA A 53 2.28 -5.76 -12.02
CA ALA A 53 0.87 -5.84 -11.70
C ALA A 53 0.61 -5.40 -10.25
N TRP A 54 1.41 -5.90 -9.30
CA TRP A 54 1.29 -5.47 -7.90
C TRP A 54 1.55 -3.97 -7.72
N LEU A 55 2.55 -3.39 -8.40
CA LEU A 55 2.81 -1.94 -8.33
C LEU A 55 1.60 -1.12 -8.77
N ILE A 56 0.87 -1.56 -9.80
CA ILE A 56 -0.38 -0.92 -10.22
C ILE A 56 -1.40 -0.96 -9.07
N VAL A 57 -1.58 -2.12 -8.43
CA VAL A 57 -2.50 -2.28 -7.28
C VAL A 57 -2.10 -1.39 -6.11
N GLN A 58 -0.82 -1.39 -5.72
CA GLN A 58 -0.26 -0.58 -4.62
C GLN A 58 -0.50 0.92 -4.81
N HIS A 59 -0.59 1.34 -6.07
CA HIS A 59 -0.81 2.72 -6.50
C HIS A 59 -2.28 3.06 -6.78
N ALA A 60 -3.19 2.09 -6.83
CA ALA A 60 -4.62 2.27 -7.06
C ALA A 60 -5.39 2.79 -5.83
N ILE A 61 -4.81 3.74 -5.08
CA ILE A 61 -5.38 4.29 -3.83
C ILE A 61 -6.73 5.00 -4.05
N GLY A 62 -7.01 5.47 -5.26
CA GLY A 62 -8.30 6.03 -5.64
C GLY A 62 -9.40 4.97 -5.88
N GLU A 63 -9.05 3.68 -5.77
CA GLU A 63 -9.93 2.54 -6.04
C GLU A 63 -9.81 1.49 -4.91
N PRO A 64 -10.21 1.82 -3.67
CA PRO A 64 -9.96 0.99 -2.49
C PRO A 64 -10.65 -0.38 -2.52
N GLN A 65 -11.76 -0.53 -3.22
CA GLN A 65 -12.39 -1.84 -3.42
C GLN A 65 -11.49 -2.73 -4.30
N PHE A 66 -10.95 -2.20 -5.39
CA PHE A 66 -10.05 -2.95 -6.27
C PHE A 66 -8.77 -3.40 -5.56
N MET A 67 -8.22 -2.57 -4.67
CA MET A 67 -7.10 -2.99 -3.82
C MET A 67 -7.46 -4.18 -2.92
N GLN A 68 -8.66 -4.18 -2.34
CA GLN A 68 -9.14 -5.28 -1.49
C GLN A 68 -9.39 -6.55 -2.29
N ASP A 69 -10.00 -6.44 -3.48
CA ASP A 69 -10.22 -7.58 -4.37
C ASP A 69 -8.88 -8.21 -4.79
N CYS A 70 -7.90 -7.37 -5.16
CA CYS A 70 -6.56 -7.85 -5.49
C CYS A 70 -5.82 -8.45 -4.28
N TYR A 71 -6.05 -7.94 -3.07
CA TYR A 71 -5.50 -8.55 -1.86
C TYR A 71 -6.02 -9.96 -1.66
N GLN A 72 -7.32 -10.20 -1.88
CA GLN A 72 -7.89 -11.55 -1.83
C GLN A 72 -7.29 -12.45 -2.92
N LEU A 73 -7.13 -11.93 -4.15
CA LEU A 73 -6.49 -12.69 -5.22
C LEU A 73 -5.03 -13.06 -4.89
N LEU A 74 -4.28 -12.18 -4.22
CA LEU A 74 -2.93 -12.50 -3.76
C LEU A 74 -2.93 -13.59 -2.68
N LEU A 75 -3.91 -13.58 -1.75
CA LEU A 75 -4.08 -14.63 -0.76
C LEU A 75 -4.37 -15.99 -1.41
N ASP A 76 -5.27 -16.00 -2.40
CA ASP A 76 -5.65 -17.22 -3.13
C ASP A 76 -4.47 -17.79 -3.94
N ASN A 77 -3.47 -16.96 -4.27
CA ASN A 77 -2.28 -17.33 -5.04
C ASN A 77 -0.98 -17.20 -4.23
N ILE A 78 -1.04 -17.34 -2.90
CA ILE A 78 0.09 -17.07 -1.99
C ILE A 78 1.39 -17.83 -2.33
N MET A 79 1.28 -19.00 -2.96
CA MET A 79 2.42 -19.84 -3.36
C MET A 79 3.09 -19.41 -4.67
N ASP A 80 2.50 -18.48 -5.44
CA ASP A 80 2.95 -18.08 -6.78
C ASP A 80 3.05 -16.55 -6.93
N ILE A 81 3.26 -15.86 -5.81
CA ILE A 81 3.41 -14.40 -5.73
C ILE A 81 4.58 -14.05 -4.80
N ASN A 82 5.07 -12.82 -4.90
CA ASN A 82 6.04 -12.32 -3.93
C ASN A 82 5.33 -12.01 -2.60
N LEU A 83 5.65 -12.76 -1.54
CA LEU A 83 5.01 -12.60 -0.22
C LEU A 83 5.17 -11.19 0.38
N ALA A 84 6.27 -10.51 0.07
CA ALA A 84 6.45 -9.13 0.52
C ALA A 84 5.34 -8.23 -0.05
N ASN A 85 4.95 -8.41 -1.31
CA ASN A 85 3.90 -7.63 -1.95
C ASN A 85 2.54 -7.77 -1.23
N LEU A 86 2.23 -8.97 -0.73
CA LEU A 86 1.03 -9.22 0.09
C LEU A 86 1.08 -8.42 1.40
N ALA A 87 2.22 -8.43 2.09
CA ALA A 87 2.42 -7.69 3.34
C ALA A 87 2.31 -6.16 3.15
N TYR A 88 2.94 -5.62 2.11
CA TYR A 88 2.83 -4.21 1.76
C TYR A 88 1.40 -3.79 1.43
N LEU A 89 0.67 -4.61 0.65
CA LEU A 89 -0.71 -4.30 0.27
C LEU A 89 -1.65 -4.37 1.48
N HIS A 90 -1.49 -5.36 2.35
CA HIS A 90 -2.24 -5.46 3.61
C HIS A 90 -2.09 -4.17 4.43
N ASP A 91 -0.85 -3.78 4.74
CA ASP A 91 -0.58 -2.60 5.54
C ASP A 91 -1.09 -1.33 4.86
N ARG A 92 -0.95 -1.21 3.53
CA ARG A 92 -1.50 -0.11 2.74
C ARG A 92 -3.01 0.04 2.94
N ILE A 93 -3.75 -1.07 2.87
CA ILE A 93 -5.21 -1.09 3.06
C ILE A 93 -5.56 -0.71 4.50
N GLN A 94 -4.83 -1.21 5.49
CA GLN A 94 -5.06 -0.88 6.90
C GLN A 94 -4.82 0.60 7.19
N VAL A 95 -3.69 1.15 6.74
CA VAL A 95 -3.39 2.58 6.89
C VAL A 95 -4.39 3.44 6.12
N PHE A 96 -4.84 3.01 4.94
CA PHE A 96 -5.90 3.71 4.21
C PHE A 96 -7.21 3.77 5.02
N LYS A 97 -7.50 2.72 5.79
CA LYS A 97 -8.69 2.62 6.66
C LYS A 97 -8.48 3.21 8.07
N SER A 98 -7.41 3.98 8.31
CA SER A 98 -7.09 4.52 9.65
C SER A 98 -6.90 3.43 10.71
N LYS A 99 -6.39 2.26 10.33
CA LYS A 99 -6.15 1.12 11.22
C LYS A 99 -4.67 0.89 11.42
N PRO A 100 -4.26 0.32 12.58
CA PRO A 100 -2.89 -0.14 12.76
C PRO A 100 -2.52 -1.19 11.70
N GLN A 101 -1.26 -1.16 11.29
CA GLN A 101 -0.70 -2.08 10.31
C GLN A 101 -0.05 -3.31 10.97
N ARG A 102 0.22 -4.37 10.20
CA ARG A 102 0.73 -5.64 10.73
C ARG A 102 2.21 -5.84 10.50
N TYR A 103 2.72 -5.47 9.33
CA TYR A 103 4.10 -5.79 8.92
C TYR A 103 5.06 -4.61 8.99
N GLY A 104 4.56 -3.41 9.27
CA GLY A 104 5.37 -2.20 9.48
C GLY A 104 5.95 -1.65 8.18
N THR A 105 5.22 -1.76 7.07
CA THR A 105 5.70 -1.35 5.74
C THR A 105 5.31 0.08 5.36
N GLN A 106 4.27 0.64 5.97
CA GLN A 106 3.81 2.00 5.73
C GLN A 106 4.42 2.98 6.74
N LEU A 107 4.73 4.18 6.25
CA LEU A 107 5.25 5.28 7.04
C LEU A 107 4.20 6.39 7.17
N SER A 108 4.28 7.17 8.24
CA SER A 108 3.58 8.44 8.36
C SER A 108 4.22 9.53 7.49
N SER A 109 3.57 10.70 7.41
CA SER A 109 4.07 11.89 6.71
C SER A 109 5.44 12.35 7.20
N CYS A 110 5.74 12.18 8.49
CA CYS A 110 7.03 12.53 9.09
C CYS A 110 8.12 11.45 8.90
N GLY A 111 7.82 10.34 8.21
CA GLY A 111 8.77 9.26 7.94
C GLY A 111 8.96 8.26 9.08
N SER A 112 8.17 8.37 10.16
CA SER A 112 8.06 7.35 11.20
C SER A 112 7.27 6.13 10.70
N ILE A 113 7.44 4.97 11.33
CA ILE A 113 6.64 3.79 11.00
C ILE A 113 5.23 3.99 11.56
N TYR A 114 4.23 3.85 10.71
CA TYR A 114 2.83 4.02 11.10
C TYR A 114 2.44 3.03 12.22
N PRO A 115 1.50 3.37 13.13
CA PRO A 115 1.19 2.52 14.27
C PRO A 115 0.84 1.07 13.91
N MET A 116 1.21 0.15 14.79
CA MET A 116 1.17 -1.29 14.53
C MET A 116 0.21 -2.03 15.45
N GLU A 117 -0.29 -3.18 14.99
CA GLU A 117 -1.13 -4.10 15.76
C GLU A 117 -0.36 -4.66 16.97
N ASP A 118 0.86 -5.16 16.73
CA ASP A 118 1.76 -5.67 17.76
C ASP A 118 3.22 -5.35 17.41
N LYS A 119 3.85 -4.50 18.23
CA LYS A 119 5.26 -4.09 18.06
C LYS A 119 6.24 -5.21 18.41
N ASN A 120 5.86 -6.12 19.31
CA ASN A 120 6.75 -7.17 19.81
C ASN A 120 6.85 -8.34 18.82
N ALA A 121 5.77 -8.64 18.11
CA ALA A 121 5.72 -9.72 17.13
C ALA A 121 6.28 -9.36 15.74
N ILE A 122 6.65 -8.09 15.51
CA ILE A 122 6.91 -7.57 14.16
C ILE A 122 7.96 -8.36 13.39
N ASN A 123 9.12 -8.64 13.98
CA ASN A 123 10.21 -9.30 13.26
C ASN A 123 9.87 -10.77 12.91
N SER A 124 9.10 -11.44 13.77
CA SER A 124 8.55 -12.75 13.47
C SER A 124 7.55 -12.69 12.31
N LEU A 125 6.63 -11.71 12.32
CA LEU A 125 5.66 -11.50 11.23
C LEU A 125 6.33 -11.11 9.91
N ARG A 126 7.40 -10.32 9.95
CA ARG A 126 8.17 -9.92 8.77
C ARG A 126 8.88 -11.11 8.15
N SER A 127 9.43 -12.00 8.98
CA SER A 127 10.08 -13.22 8.53
C SER A 127 9.13 -14.15 7.75
N THR A 128 7.84 -14.23 8.11
CA THR A 128 6.88 -15.08 7.37
C THR A 128 6.53 -14.54 5.98
N MET A 129 6.86 -13.27 5.72
CA MET A 129 6.58 -12.57 4.47
C MET A 129 7.84 -12.21 3.66
N ASN A 130 8.98 -12.85 3.98
CA ASN A 130 10.29 -12.57 3.36
C ASN A 130 10.72 -11.10 3.47
N LEU A 131 10.31 -10.40 4.53
CA LEU A 131 10.74 -9.04 4.83
C LEU A 131 11.94 -9.05 5.78
N LEU A 132 12.90 -8.15 5.54
CA LEU A 132 14.03 -7.95 6.45
C LEU A 132 13.53 -7.48 7.83
N PRO A 133 14.10 -7.97 8.95
CA PRO A 133 13.71 -7.51 10.28
C PRO A 133 14.03 -6.02 10.46
N LEU A 134 13.23 -5.34 11.27
CA LEU A 134 13.56 -4.00 11.75
C LEU A 134 14.60 -4.08 12.86
N ASN A 135 15.61 -3.21 12.78
CA ASN A 135 16.58 -3.04 13.86
C ASN A 135 15.99 -2.18 15.00
N PRO A 136 16.62 -2.16 16.20
CA PRO A 136 16.09 -1.41 17.34
C PRO A 136 15.86 0.09 17.07
N LYS A 137 16.68 0.73 16.24
CA LYS A 137 16.50 2.16 15.89
C LYS A 137 15.25 2.37 15.03
N GLU A 138 14.93 1.45 14.14
CA GLU A 138 13.71 1.48 13.33
C GLU A 138 12.48 1.19 14.19
N MET A 139 12.56 0.20 15.09
CA MET A 139 11.47 -0.11 16.02
C MET A 139 11.13 1.06 16.95
N ASN A 140 12.12 1.85 17.36
CA ASN A 140 11.91 3.06 18.15
C ASN A 140 11.19 4.17 17.38
N LYS A 141 11.08 4.09 16.05
CA LYS A 141 10.31 5.01 15.20
C LYS A 141 8.87 4.54 14.97
N ILE A 142 8.43 3.47 15.62
CA ILE A 142 7.03 3.03 15.50
C ILE A 142 6.14 3.93 16.35
N GLU A 143 5.23 4.63 15.68
CA GLU A 143 4.26 5.53 16.31
C GLU A 143 3.31 4.79 17.28
N ASP A 144 2.72 5.54 18.22
CA ASP A 144 1.71 5.00 19.14
C ASP A 144 0.34 4.92 18.43
N VAL A 145 -0.44 3.86 18.70
CA VAL A 145 -1.78 3.67 18.11
C VAL A 145 -2.72 4.84 18.45
N LYS A 146 -2.56 5.46 19.62
CA LYS A 146 -3.31 6.66 20.02
C LYS A 146 -3.03 7.87 19.15
N ARG A 147 -1.94 7.87 18.38
CA ARG A 147 -1.59 8.94 17.44
C ARG A 147 -2.30 8.85 16.10
N ILE A 148 -2.95 7.73 15.76
CA ILE A 148 -3.66 7.55 14.47
C ILE A 148 -4.56 8.75 14.12
N PRO A 149 -5.44 9.26 15.01
CA PRO A 149 -6.31 10.39 14.67
C PRO A 149 -5.55 11.67 14.29
N PHE A 150 -4.35 11.87 14.86
CA PHE A 150 -3.49 13.03 14.59
C PHE A 150 -2.69 12.85 13.31
N LEU A 151 -2.13 11.65 13.08
CA LEU A 151 -1.42 11.31 11.85
C LEU A 151 -2.34 11.44 10.62
N ASP A 152 -3.60 11.05 10.78
CA ASP A 152 -4.68 11.24 9.80
C ASP A 152 -5.20 12.68 9.71
N GLN A 153 -4.55 13.66 10.33
CA GLN A 153 -4.85 15.10 10.18
C GLN A 153 -3.64 15.87 9.65
N GLU A 154 -2.43 15.29 9.63
CA GLU A 154 -1.22 15.97 9.14
C GLU A 154 -1.29 16.34 7.64
N ASN A 155 -2.23 15.77 6.89
CA ASN A 155 -2.54 16.17 5.52
C ASN A 155 -4.06 16.24 5.30
N ASP A 156 -4.69 17.29 5.81
CA ASP A 156 -6.14 17.50 5.75
C ASP A 156 -6.73 17.26 4.36
N THR A 157 -6.10 17.80 3.31
CA THR A 157 -6.57 17.63 1.93
C THR A 157 -6.56 16.18 1.43
N TYR A 158 -5.52 15.40 1.76
CA TYR A 158 -5.48 13.97 1.45
C TYR A 158 -6.49 13.18 2.28
N ASN A 159 -6.64 13.52 3.56
CA ASN A 159 -7.52 12.80 4.46
C ASN A 159 -9.00 13.04 4.15
N GLU A 160 -9.38 14.25 3.76
CA GLU A 160 -10.71 14.55 3.23
C GLU A 160 -10.99 13.76 1.95
N TRP A 161 -10.06 13.75 0.99
CA TRP A 161 -10.17 12.96 -0.24
C TRP A 161 -10.31 11.46 0.06
N ARG A 162 -9.49 10.92 0.97
CA ARG A 162 -9.50 9.52 1.37
C ARG A 162 -10.82 9.13 2.03
N LYS A 163 -11.33 9.95 2.95
CA LYS A 163 -12.61 9.72 3.65
C LYS A 163 -13.79 9.69 2.68
N LYS A 164 -13.79 10.53 1.64
CA LYS A 164 -14.82 10.51 0.59
C LYS A 164 -14.88 9.20 -0.20
N LEU A 165 -13.76 8.47 -0.28
CA LEU A 165 -13.69 7.17 -0.97
C LEU A 165 -13.97 5.97 -0.05
N ALA A 166 -14.01 6.17 1.26
CA ALA A 166 -14.22 5.12 2.26
C ALA A 166 -15.66 5.04 2.78
N GLY A 167 -16.52 6.01 2.42
CA GLY A 167 -17.97 6.00 2.66
C GLY A 167 -18.73 5.50 1.45
#